data_AF-A0A7C3USX9-F1
#
_entry.id   AF-A0A7C3USX9-F1
#
_cell.length_a   1.000
_cell.length_b   1.000
_cell.length_c   1.000
_cell.angle_alpha   90.00
_cell.angle_beta   90.00
_cell.angle_gamma   90.00
#
_symmetry.space_group_name_H-M   'P 1'
#
loop_
_entity.id
_entity.type
_entity.pdbx_description
1 polymer ?
#
loop_
_entity_poly.entity_id
_entity_poly.type
_entity_poly.pdbx_seq_one_letter_code
_entity_poly.pdbx_strand_id
1 'polypeptide(L)'
;MESRLAGELKLSSQPVAIILTDEKPHQALQFQPGRWGCVMAMLRAASKGKTAVFDRETLDCGGGGVGLGFGNTFHTGGAGDTGGIEYFLSTGRGEGYREGEGYRRTPELARGFVDHLPIVDLPWKYRVFKPLDQVDPAREEPCL
;
A
#
# COMPACT_ATOMS: atom_id res chain seq x y z
N MET A 1 18.07 -15.05 -12.70
CA MET A 1 17.16 -16.15 -13.07
C MET A 1 16.10 -15.57 -13.99
N GLU A 2 15.85 -16.17 -15.15
CA GLU A 2 14.75 -15.72 -16.02
C GLU A 2 13.40 -16.06 -15.34
N SER A 3 12.53 -15.07 -15.17
CA SER A 3 11.24 -15.26 -14.49
C SER A 3 10.25 -15.94 -15.43
N ARG A 4 9.87 -17.19 -15.09
CA ARG A 4 8.80 -17.91 -15.80
C ARG A 4 7.50 -17.10 -15.82
N LEU A 5 7.15 -16.45 -14.71
CA LEU A 5 5.94 -15.63 -14.61
C LEU A 5 5.98 -14.44 -15.57
N ALA A 6 7.14 -13.78 -15.69
CA ALA A 6 7.30 -12.69 -16.66
C ALA A 6 7.19 -13.19 -18.12
N GLY A 7 7.76 -14.36 -18.43
CA GLY A 7 7.69 -14.98 -19.75
C GLY A 7 6.26 -15.35 -20.16
N GLU A 8 5.55 -16.09 -19.30
CA GLU A 8 4.18 -16.56 -19.58
C GLU A 8 3.17 -15.42 -19.68
N LEU A 9 3.30 -14.40 -18.81
CA LEU A 9 2.42 -13.22 -18.81
C LEU A 9 2.88 -12.12 -19.77
N LYS A 10 3.99 -12.32 -20.49
CA LYS A 10 4.61 -11.36 -21.43
C LYS A 10 4.81 -9.97 -20.80
N LEU A 11 5.29 -9.95 -19.55
CA LEU A 11 5.50 -8.71 -18.82
C LEU A 11 6.72 -7.96 -19.35
N SER A 12 6.57 -6.65 -19.55
CA SER A 12 7.67 -5.73 -19.84
C SER A 12 8.35 -5.17 -18.59
N SER A 13 7.91 -5.60 -17.40
CA SER A 13 8.40 -5.17 -16.10
C SER A 13 8.68 -6.36 -15.20
N GLN A 14 9.47 -6.15 -14.14
CA GLN A 14 9.78 -7.22 -13.20
C GLN A 14 8.55 -7.52 -12.34
N PRO A 15 8.17 -8.81 -12.17
CA PRO A 15 7.26 -9.20 -11.12
C PRO A 15 7.77 -8.72 -9.76
N VAL A 16 6.87 -8.27 -8.89
CA VAL A 16 7.22 -7.76 -7.57
C VAL A 16 6.76 -8.76 -6.53
N ALA A 17 7.71 -9.28 -5.77
CA ALA A 17 7.46 -10.04 -4.56
C ALA A 17 7.10 -9.10 -3.41
N ILE A 18 6.20 -9.57 -2.56
CA ILE A 18 5.87 -8.91 -1.29
C ILE A 18 6.48 -9.76 -0.18
N ILE A 19 7.23 -9.15 0.73
CA ILE A 19 7.86 -9.83 1.86
C ILE A 19 7.41 -9.15 3.15
N LEU A 20 7.09 -9.96 4.15
CA LEU A 20 6.78 -9.52 5.52
C LEU A 20 7.98 -9.85 6.41
N THR A 21 8.48 -8.87 7.16
CA THR A 21 9.71 -9.05 7.95
C THR A 21 9.82 -8.01 9.06
N ASP A 22 10.58 -8.33 10.10
CA ASP A 22 10.98 -7.39 11.14
C ASP A 22 12.35 -6.75 10.88
N GLU A 23 13.05 -7.20 9.83
CA GLU A 23 14.34 -6.68 9.41
C GLU A 23 14.19 -5.74 8.21
N LYS A 24 14.71 -4.52 8.33
CA LYS A 24 14.67 -3.57 7.22
C LYS A 24 15.72 -3.95 6.15
N PRO A 25 15.33 -4.12 4.87
CA PRO A 25 16.30 -4.43 3.82
C PRO A 25 17.32 -3.29 3.62
N HIS A 26 18.57 -3.66 3.34
CA HIS A 26 19.61 -2.70 3.01
C HIS A 26 19.29 -1.95 1.70
N GLN A 27 19.57 -0.64 1.65
CA GLN A 27 19.36 0.22 0.46
C GLN A 27 17.92 0.28 -0.07
N ALA A 28 16.91 -0.06 0.74
CA ALA A 28 15.51 0.07 0.35
C ALA A 28 15.06 1.54 0.28
N LEU A 29 14.25 1.86 -0.73
CA LEU A 29 13.51 3.11 -0.80
C LEU A 29 12.44 3.13 0.30
N GLN A 30 12.38 4.21 1.06
CA GLN A 30 11.34 4.42 2.06
C GLN A 30 10.88 5.88 2.02
N PHE A 31 9.59 6.12 2.24
CA PHE A 31 9.08 7.47 2.44
C PHE A 31 9.61 8.07 3.75
N GLN A 32 9.54 9.40 3.85
CA GLN A 32 9.82 10.10 5.10
C GLN A 32 8.55 10.20 5.93
N PRO A 33 8.61 10.07 7.27
CA PRO A 33 7.45 10.29 8.13
C PRO A 33 6.81 11.66 7.91
N GLY A 34 5.48 11.72 7.89
CA GLY A 34 4.70 12.96 7.72
C GLY A 34 4.75 13.54 6.30
N ARG A 35 5.19 12.76 5.31
CA ARG A 35 5.16 13.15 3.90
C ARG A 35 4.31 12.18 3.11
N TRP A 36 3.40 12.73 2.33
CA TRP A 36 2.54 11.94 1.45
C TRP A 36 3.35 11.02 0.52
N GLY A 37 3.05 9.73 0.60
CA GLY A 37 3.65 8.69 -0.20
C GLY A 37 2.61 7.79 -0.86
N CYS A 38 2.80 7.49 -2.14
CA CYS A 38 1.92 6.61 -2.89
C CYS A 38 2.49 5.19 -2.97
N VAL A 39 1.76 4.20 -2.45
CA VAL A 39 2.13 2.78 -2.53
C VAL A 39 2.34 2.33 -3.98
N MET A 40 1.53 2.84 -4.93
CA MET A 40 1.68 2.51 -6.35
C MET A 40 2.96 3.08 -6.97
N ALA A 41 3.46 4.22 -6.46
CA ALA A 41 4.75 4.75 -6.89
C ALA A 41 5.90 3.83 -6.47
N MET A 42 5.83 3.26 -5.26
CA MET A 42 6.80 2.27 -4.77
C MET A 42 6.68 0.92 -5.47
N LEU A 43 5.46 0.47 -5.77
CA LEU A 43 5.23 -0.72 -6.61
C LEU A 43 5.88 -0.55 -7.99
N ARG A 44 5.71 0.62 -8.62
CA ARG A 44 6.37 0.93 -9.90
C ARG A 44 7.89 1.01 -9.78
N ALA A 45 8.43 1.49 -8.66
CA ALA A 45 9.87 1.49 -8.43
C ALA A 45 10.40 0.04 -8.33
N ALA A 46 9.66 -0.82 -7.62
CA ALA A 46 9.97 -2.25 -7.51
C ALA A 46 9.86 -2.99 -8.84
N SER A 47 8.85 -2.72 -9.65
CA SER A 47 8.77 -3.34 -10.99
C SER A 47 9.89 -2.88 -11.95
N LYS A 48 10.68 -1.87 -11.54
CA LYS A 48 11.85 -1.33 -12.24
C LYS A 48 13.18 -1.63 -11.53
N GLY A 49 13.20 -2.60 -10.60
CA GLY A 49 14.44 -3.09 -10.00
C GLY A 49 14.86 -2.43 -8.68
N LYS A 50 14.00 -1.62 -8.05
CA LYS A 50 14.29 -1.01 -6.74
C LYS A 50 13.56 -1.71 -5.61
N THR A 51 14.26 -2.10 -4.54
CA THR A 51 13.57 -2.54 -3.32
C THR A 51 12.92 -1.34 -2.63
N ALA A 52 11.65 -1.45 -2.24
CA ALA A 52 10.91 -0.45 -1.47
C ALA A 52 10.40 -1.08 -0.18
N VAL A 53 10.36 -0.30 0.90
CA VAL A 53 9.92 -0.73 2.23
C VAL A 53 8.93 0.26 2.81
N PHE A 54 7.96 -0.27 3.56
CA PHE A 54 6.97 0.48 4.31
C PHE A 54 6.99 0.01 5.76
N ASP A 55 6.73 0.94 6.68
CA ASP A 55 6.40 0.69 8.07
C ASP A 55 5.25 1.61 8.48
N ARG A 56 4.75 1.45 9.70
CA ARG A 56 3.63 2.25 10.23
C ARG A 56 3.93 3.75 10.34
N GLU A 57 5.20 4.15 10.40
CA GLU A 57 5.60 5.56 10.60
C GLU A 57 5.65 6.34 9.29
N THR A 58 5.69 5.64 8.15
CA THR A 58 5.88 6.22 6.82
C THR A 58 4.62 6.16 5.94
N LEU A 59 3.46 5.88 6.56
CA LEU A 59 2.15 5.81 5.91
C LEU A 59 1.40 7.13 6.04
N ASP A 60 1.29 7.86 4.94
CA ASP A 60 0.51 9.10 4.89
C ASP A 60 -0.74 9.00 4.01
N CYS A 61 -0.99 7.82 3.41
CA CYS A 61 -2.21 7.53 2.66
C CYS A 61 -3.02 6.46 3.39
N GLY A 62 -4.22 6.80 3.87
CA GLY A 62 -5.07 5.88 4.64
C GLY A 62 -5.42 4.59 3.89
N GLY A 63 -5.73 4.67 2.59
CA GLY A 63 -5.93 3.46 1.77
C GLY A 63 -4.64 2.65 1.57
N GLY A 64 -3.49 3.32 1.54
CA GLY A 64 -2.19 2.68 1.46
C GLY A 64 -1.87 1.84 2.69
N GLY A 65 -2.11 2.36 3.89
CA GLY A 65 -1.89 1.61 5.14
C GLY A 65 -2.81 0.39 5.27
N VAL A 66 -4.08 0.52 4.88
CA VAL A 66 -5.03 -0.61 4.84
C VAL A 66 -4.57 -1.66 3.83
N GLY A 67 -4.24 -1.26 2.59
CA GLY A 67 -3.76 -2.19 1.56
C GLY A 67 -2.42 -2.86 1.91
N LEU A 68 -1.58 -2.18 2.70
CA LEU A 68 -0.34 -2.72 3.22
C LEU A 68 -0.54 -3.61 4.46
N GLY A 69 -1.75 -3.69 5.03
CA GLY A 69 -2.06 -4.56 6.15
C GLY A 69 -1.58 -4.04 7.51
N PHE A 70 -1.49 -2.72 7.66
CA PHE A 70 -1.11 -2.05 8.91
C PHE A 70 -2.33 -1.60 9.74
N GLY A 71 -3.46 -2.32 9.61
CA GLY A 71 -4.70 -2.03 10.31
C GLY A 71 -5.60 -1.01 9.59
N ASN A 72 -6.64 -0.55 10.29
CA ASN A 72 -7.61 0.41 9.74
C ASN A 72 -7.06 1.84 9.77
N THR A 73 -6.31 2.21 8.74
CA THR A 73 -5.73 3.55 8.58
C THR A 73 -6.62 4.52 7.80
N PHE A 74 -7.87 4.17 7.48
CA PHE A 74 -8.78 5.12 6.81
C PHE A 74 -9.15 6.33 7.68
N HIS A 75 -9.01 6.19 9.00
CA HIS A 75 -9.34 7.23 9.98
C HIS A 75 -8.10 7.82 10.67
N THR A 76 -6.90 7.48 10.19
CA THR A 76 -5.66 8.14 10.64
C THR A 76 -5.49 9.43 9.85
N GLY A 77 -5.30 10.56 10.54
CA GLY A 77 -4.97 11.84 9.90
C GLY A 77 -3.55 11.85 9.33
N GLY A 78 -3.25 12.79 8.43
CA GLY A 78 -1.92 12.93 7.82
C GLY A 78 -1.94 13.63 6.47
N ALA A 79 -0.81 13.60 5.76
CA ALA A 79 -0.64 14.33 4.50
C ALA A 79 -1.51 13.82 3.33
N GLY A 80 -2.30 12.75 3.54
CA GLY A 80 -3.24 12.19 2.58
C GLY A 80 -4.64 11.94 3.14
N ASP A 81 -5.02 12.61 4.23
CA ASP A 81 -6.41 12.55 4.73
C ASP A 81 -7.37 13.15 3.68
N THR A 82 -8.39 12.37 3.33
CA THR A 82 -9.44 12.78 2.38
C THR A 82 -10.64 13.42 3.08
N GLY A 83 -10.57 13.64 4.39
CA GLY A 83 -11.69 14.07 5.22
C GLY A 83 -12.55 12.90 5.69
N GLY A 84 -11.99 11.68 5.74
CA GLY A 84 -12.74 10.46 6.00
C GLY A 84 -13.12 9.73 4.71
N ILE A 85 -12.85 8.43 4.70
CA ILE A 85 -13.03 7.57 3.52
C ILE A 85 -14.49 7.49 3.08
N GLU A 86 -15.43 7.50 4.02
CA GLU A 86 -16.87 7.41 3.76
C GLU A 86 -17.39 8.62 2.99
N TYR A 87 -16.88 9.81 3.29
CA TYR A 87 -17.18 11.02 2.54
C TYR A 87 -16.48 11.01 1.19
N PHE A 88 -15.20 10.62 1.15
CA PHE A 88 -14.44 10.57 -0.10
C PHE A 88 -15.05 9.59 -1.12
N LEU A 89 -15.54 8.42 -0.70
CA LEU A 89 -16.19 7.46 -1.60
C LEU A 89 -17.65 7.84 -1.96
N SER A 90 -18.18 8.93 -1.40
CA SER A 90 -19.57 9.36 -1.62
C SER A 90 -19.66 10.81 -2.08
N THR A 91 -20.12 11.72 -1.22
CA THR A 91 -20.48 13.10 -1.55
C THR A 91 -19.33 14.10 -1.40
N GLY A 92 -18.20 13.68 -0.82
CA GLY A 92 -17.16 14.57 -0.32
C GLY A 92 -17.53 15.18 1.03
N ARG A 93 -16.53 15.71 1.74
CA ARG A 93 -16.71 16.35 3.05
C ARG A 93 -16.99 17.86 2.97
N GLY A 94 -16.74 18.47 1.81
CA GLY A 94 -16.92 19.90 1.58
C GLY A 94 -15.59 20.67 1.61
N GLU A 95 -15.66 21.95 2.00
CA GLU A 95 -14.54 22.89 1.93
C GLU A 95 -13.30 22.37 2.68
N GLY A 96 -12.13 22.53 2.04
CA GLY A 96 -10.85 22.06 2.58
C GLY A 96 -10.54 20.59 2.31
N TYR A 97 -11.49 19.82 1.75
CA TYR A 97 -11.30 18.41 1.40
C TYR A 97 -11.53 18.15 -0.09
N ARG A 98 -11.15 16.94 -0.53
CA ARG A 98 -11.38 16.51 -1.91
C ARG A 98 -12.88 16.35 -2.18
N GLU A 99 -13.24 16.56 -3.44
CA GLU A 99 -14.56 16.15 -3.94
C GLU A 99 -14.75 14.65 -3.76
N GLY A 100 -16.00 14.23 -3.56
CA GLY A 100 -16.35 12.83 -3.46
C GLY A 100 -16.29 12.14 -4.81
N GLU A 101 -15.82 10.89 -4.81
CA GLU A 101 -15.74 10.01 -5.98
C GLU A 101 -17.12 9.50 -6.44
N GLY A 102 -18.15 9.59 -5.60
CA GLY A 102 -19.52 9.20 -5.96
C GLY A 102 -19.74 7.69 -6.16
N TYR A 103 -18.82 6.82 -5.71
CA TYR A 103 -18.99 5.36 -5.80
C TYR A 103 -20.15 4.84 -4.96
N ARG A 104 -20.46 5.52 -3.85
CA ARG A 104 -21.60 5.23 -2.97
C ARG A 104 -22.47 6.46 -2.85
N ARG A 105 -23.80 6.25 -2.85
CA ARG A 105 -24.77 7.36 -2.87
C ARG A 105 -24.69 8.25 -1.63
N THR A 106 -24.41 7.68 -0.46
CA THR A 106 -24.34 8.41 0.81
C THR A 106 -23.14 7.96 1.64
N PRO A 107 -22.63 8.80 2.56
CA PRO A 107 -21.56 8.41 3.48
C PRO A 107 -21.91 7.19 4.32
N GLU A 108 -23.17 6.99 4.71
CA GLU A 108 -23.59 5.83 5.52
C GLU A 108 -23.43 4.51 4.74
N LEU A 109 -23.75 4.51 3.44
CA LEU A 109 -23.53 3.35 2.58
C LEU A 109 -22.03 3.09 2.35
N ALA A 110 -21.22 4.14 2.26
CA ALA A 110 -19.77 4.03 2.16
C ALA A 110 -19.14 3.50 3.45
N ARG A 111 -19.60 4.00 4.60
CA ARG A 111 -19.24 3.52 5.94
C ARG A 111 -19.54 2.02 6.07
N GLY A 112 -20.76 1.62 5.72
CA GLY A 112 -21.15 0.21 5.71
C GLY A 112 -20.25 -0.64 4.82
N PHE A 113 -19.85 -0.16 3.64
CA PHE A 113 -18.89 -0.86 2.80
C PHE A 113 -17.51 -1.01 3.48
N VAL A 114 -16.96 0.07 4.03
CA VAL A 114 -15.63 0.07 4.66
C VAL A 114 -15.59 -0.83 5.90
N ASP A 115 -16.63 -0.80 6.73
CA ASP A 115 -16.70 -1.61 7.95
C ASP A 115 -16.76 -3.13 7.66
N HIS A 116 -17.10 -3.53 6.44
CA HIS A 116 -17.13 -4.93 5.99
C HIS A 116 -15.92 -5.33 5.14
N LEU A 117 -14.95 -4.44 4.95
CA LEU A 117 -13.69 -4.82 4.30
C LEU A 117 -12.90 -5.78 5.21
N PRO A 118 -12.20 -6.78 4.64
CA PRO A 118 -11.34 -7.68 5.40
C PRO A 118 -10.04 -6.97 5.79
N ILE A 119 -10.13 -5.92 6.60
CA ILE A 119 -8.99 -5.16 7.08
C ILE A 119 -8.21 -6.03 8.06
N VAL A 120 -6.93 -6.23 7.79
CA VAL A 120 -6.01 -6.99 8.63
C VAL A 120 -5.00 -6.07 9.28
N ASP A 121 -4.53 -6.47 10.46
CA ASP A 121 -3.43 -5.83 11.16
C ASP A 121 -2.31 -6.86 11.36
N LEU A 122 -1.32 -6.81 10.49
CA LEU A 122 -0.22 -7.79 10.47
C LEU A 122 0.81 -7.44 11.56
N PRO A 123 1.41 -8.45 12.23
CA PRO A 123 2.32 -8.24 13.34
C PRO A 123 3.73 -7.81 12.93
N TRP A 124 4.02 -7.76 11.63
CA TRP A 124 5.34 -7.46 11.08
C TRP A 124 5.65 -5.98 11.06
N LYS A 125 6.90 -5.61 11.38
CA LYS A 125 7.33 -4.21 11.37
C LYS A 125 7.38 -3.62 9.96
N TYR A 126 7.82 -4.40 8.98
CA TYR A 126 8.01 -3.94 7.61
C TYR A 126 7.23 -4.78 6.61
N ARG A 127 6.73 -4.08 5.59
CA ARG A 127 6.29 -4.68 4.33
C ARG A 127 7.21 -4.24 3.21
N VAL A 128 7.73 -5.18 2.46
CA VAL A 128 8.76 -4.94 1.45
C VAL A 128 8.22 -5.31 0.09
N PHE A 129 8.35 -4.39 -0.87
CA PHE A 129 8.19 -4.67 -2.29
C PHE A 129 9.57 -4.86 -2.89
N LYS A 130 9.83 -6.06 -3.39
CA LYS A 130 11.13 -6.42 -3.97
C LYS A 130 10.93 -7.01 -5.36
N PRO A 131 11.76 -6.65 -6.34
CA PRO A 131 11.72 -7.36 -7.62
C PRO A 131 11.99 -8.85 -7.42
N LEU A 132 11.20 -9.71 -8.06
CA LEU A 132 11.19 -11.16 -7.78
C LEU A 132 12.55 -11.82 -8.03
N ASP A 133 13.33 -11.32 -8.99
CA ASP A 133 14.67 -11.82 -9.31
C ASP A 133 15.76 -11.41 -8.30
N GLN A 134 15.44 -10.49 -7.37
CA GLN A 134 16.31 -10.05 -6.27
C GLN A 134 15.97 -10.72 -4.93
N VAL A 135 14.93 -11.54 -4.88
CA VAL A 135 14.55 -12.30 -3.67
C VAL A 135 15.63 -13.35 -3.39
N ASP A 136 16.11 -13.40 -2.14
CA ASP A 136 17.01 -14.46 -1.68
C ASP A 136 16.18 -15.62 -1.10
N PRO A 137 15.99 -16.73 -1.83
CA PRO A 137 15.15 -17.83 -1.37
C PRO A 137 15.71 -18.57 -0.16
N ALA A 138 16.97 -18.34 0.23
CA ALA A 138 17.53 -18.91 1.46
C ALA A 138 17.15 -18.10 2.71
N ARG A 139 16.66 -16.87 2.55
CA ARG A 139 16.41 -15.93 3.64
C ARG A 139 15.02 -15.31 3.63
N GLU A 140 14.36 -15.32 2.48
CA GLU A 140 13.15 -14.54 2.23
C GLU A 140 12.06 -15.44 1.62
N GLU A 141 10.87 -15.35 2.20
CA GLU A 141 9.67 -16.03 1.72
C GLU A 141 8.66 -14.97 1.27
N PRO A 142 8.36 -14.88 -0.04
CA PRO A 142 7.31 -13.99 -0.52
C PRO A 142 5.93 -14.42 0.02
N CYS A 143 5.16 -13.46 0.54
CA CYS A 143 3.77 -13.70 0.90
C CYS A 143 2.87 -13.65 -0.34
N LEU A 144 1.85 -14.51 -0.37
CA LEU A 144 0.76 -14.48 -1.34
C LEU A 144 -0.23 -13.34 -1.05
#